data_AF-A0A7S1KB02-F1
#
_entry.id   AF-A0A7S1KB02-F1
#
_cell.length_a   1.000
_cell.length_b   1.000
_cell.length_c   1.000
_cell.angle_alpha   90.00
_cell.angle_beta   90.00
_cell.angle_gamma   90.00
#
_symmetry.space_group_name_H-M   'P 1'
#
loop_
_entity.id
_entity.type
_entity.pdbx_description
1 polymer ?
#
loop_
_entity_poly.entity_id
_entity_poly.type
_entity_poly.pdbx_seq_one_letter_code
_entity_poly.pdbx_strand_id
1 'polypeptide(L)'
;LPGGGGGGEPSRPRPAEPWLTDVAWGRLLEIERLGGSFDKFAEKFESKIASWKAVFDCENPRDESVHWPGGYKESLTPLEKCLVMLAVRPDTVVGCIQEFIEAKLGRYFLEPPTFDLDASYSASRCTSPLVFVLSAGADPMAELMKLASAKGMEHK
;
A
#
# COMPACT_ATOMS: atom_id res chain seq x y z
N LEU A 1 3.42 17.51 5.98
CA LEU A 1 2.98 18.02 4.67
C LEU A 1 1.52 17.62 4.48
N PRO A 2 0.54 18.54 4.55
CA PRO A 2 -0.82 18.22 4.15
C PRO A 2 -0.88 18.37 2.62
N GLY A 3 -0.74 17.26 1.91
CA GLY A 3 -0.87 17.20 0.46
C GLY A 3 -2.32 17.45 0.06
N GLY A 4 -2.52 18.42 -0.83
CA GLY A 4 -3.82 18.78 -1.38
C GLY A 4 -4.37 17.73 -2.36
N GLY A 5 -5.65 17.88 -2.67
CA GLY A 5 -6.31 17.17 -3.76
C GLY A 5 -7.83 17.36 -3.76
N GLY A 6 -8.32 18.32 -4.56
CA GLY A 6 -9.69 18.31 -5.09
C GLY A 6 -10.73 19.15 -4.33
N GLY A 7 -10.70 20.47 -4.51
CA GLY A 7 -11.80 21.36 -4.16
C GLY A 7 -12.99 21.20 -5.12
N GLY A 8 -13.79 20.17 -4.89
CA GLY A 8 -15.19 20.11 -5.33
C GLY A 8 -16.03 19.79 -4.10
N GLU A 9 -17.14 20.50 -3.90
CA GLU A 9 -18.11 20.05 -2.91
C GLU A 9 -18.48 18.59 -3.24
N PRO A 10 -18.47 17.68 -2.25
CA PRO A 10 -18.81 16.30 -2.52
C PRO A 10 -20.23 16.27 -3.08
N SER A 11 -20.43 15.50 -4.15
CA SER A 11 -21.74 15.34 -4.80
C SER A 11 -22.83 14.85 -3.83
N ARG A 12 -22.41 14.28 -2.70
CA ARG A 12 -23.25 13.86 -1.59
C ARG A 12 -22.66 14.28 -0.24
N PRO A 13 -23.47 14.82 0.69
CA PRO A 13 -23.00 15.16 2.02
C PRO A 13 -22.56 13.91 2.79
N ARG A 14 -21.54 14.07 3.63
CA ARG A 14 -21.07 13.01 4.53
C ARG A 14 -22.14 12.69 5.58
N PRO A 15 -22.38 11.41 5.91
CA PRO A 15 -23.20 11.04 7.05
C PRO A 15 -22.71 11.65 8.36
N ALA A 16 -23.62 11.95 9.29
CA ALA A 16 -23.29 12.55 10.59
C ALA A 16 -22.68 11.53 11.59
N GLU A 17 -21.67 10.78 11.13
CA GLU A 17 -20.95 9.77 11.90
C GLU A 17 -19.57 10.29 12.31
N PRO A 18 -19.22 10.33 13.61
CA PRO A 18 -17.95 10.88 14.08
C PRO A 18 -16.70 10.12 13.59
N TRP A 19 -16.81 8.82 13.34
CA TRP A 19 -15.70 7.96 12.93
C TRP A 19 -15.37 8.09 11.43
N LEU A 20 -16.33 8.55 10.63
CA LEU A 20 -16.19 8.70 9.19
C LEU A 20 -15.74 10.13 8.90
N THR A 21 -14.49 10.32 8.50
CA THR A 21 -13.94 11.65 8.18
C THR A 21 -14.35 12.12 6.78
N ASP A 22 -14.24 13.42 6.50
CA ASP A 22 -14.49 13.96 5.15
C ASP A 22 -13.53 13.39 4.11
N VAL A 23 -12.28 13.09 4.51
CA VAL A 23 -11.30 12.43 3.64
C VAL A 23 -11.73 10.99 3.32
N ALA A 24 -12.15 10.23 4.33
CA ALA A 24 -12.66 8.87 4.11
C ALA A 24 -13.92 8.88 3.23
N TRP A 25 -14.83 9.81 3.47
CA TRP A 25 -16.03 9.99 2.66
C TRP A 25 -15.73 10.35 1.20
N GLY A 26 -14.83 11.31 0.98
CA GLY A 26 -14.38 11.68 -0.36
C GLY A 26 -13.81 10.48 -1.13
N ARG A 27 -13.04 9.62 -0.46
CA ARG A 27 -12.54 8.37 -1.06
C ARG A 27 -13.66 7.42 -1.46
N LEU A 28 -14.70 7.26 -0.63
CA LEU A 28 -15.87 6.42 -0.97
C LEU A 28 -16.60 6.93 -2.21
N LEU A 29 -16.76 8.26 -2.33
CA LEU A 29 -17.35 8.87 -3.52
C LEU A 29 -16.48 8.67 -4.77
N GLU A 30 -15.16 8.81 -4.66
CA GLU A 30 -14.25 8.53 -5.78
C GLU A 30 -14.25 7.05 -6.18
N ILE A 31 -14.38 6.13 -5.22
CA ILE A 31 -14.52 4.68 -5.49
C ILE A 31 -15.82 4.40 -6.25
N GLU A 32 -16.93 5.03 -5.89
CA GLU A 32 -18.21 4.88 -6.62
C GLU A 32 -18.08 5.29 -8.09
N ARG A 33 -17.26 6.31 -8.39
CA ARG A 33 -17.03 6.79 -9.77
C ARG A 33 -16.33 5.77 -10.67
N LEU A 34 -15.69 4.74 -10.10
CA LEU A 34 -15.13 3.64 -10.88
C LEU A 34 -16.21 2.73 -11.49
N GLY A 35 -17.43 2.76 -10.94
CA GLY A 35 -18.57 1.97 -11.40
C GLY A 35 -18.41 0.46 -11.20
N GLY A 36 -19.27 -0.31 -11.86
CA GLY A 36 -19.23 -1.78 -11.85
C GLY A 36 -19.54 -2.33 -10.46
N SER A 37 -18.56 -3.01 -9.84
CA SER A 37 -18.69 -3.54 -8.47
C SER A 37 -19.03 -2.45 -7.44
N PHE A 38 -18.72 -1.19 -7.75
CA PHE A 38 -18.96 -0.03 -6.89
C PHE A 38 -20.17 0.82 -7.30
N ASP A 39 -21.05 0.33 -8.18
CA ASP A 39 -22.25 1.07 -8.55
C ASP A 39 -23.12 1.37 -7.31
N LYS A 40 -23.37 2.67 -7.09
CA LYS A 40 -24.09 3.21 -5.92
C LYS A 40 -23.45 2.83 -4.58
N PHE A 41 -22.12 2.68 -4.54
CA PHE A 41 -21.40 2.24 -3.36
C PHE A 41 -21.63 3.14 -2.15
N ALA A 42 -21.62 4.47 -2.30
CA ALA A 42 -21.85 5.41 -1.21
C ALA A 42 -23.26 5.26 -0.62
N GLU A 43 -24.28 5.02 -1.47
CA GLU A 43 -25.68 4.84 -1.02
C GLU A 43 -25.82 3.54 -0.21
N LYS A 44 -25.24 2.46 -0.74
CA LYS A 44 -25.23 1.16 -0.08
C LYS A 44 -24.41 1.21 1.22
N PHE A 45 -23.32 1.98 1.24
CA PHE A 45 -22.49 2.18 2.42
C PHE A 45 -23.27 2.88 3.54
N GLU A 46 -23.92 4.00 3.21
CA GLU A 46 -24.78 4.74 4.15
C GLU A 46 -25.90 3.87 4.73
N SER A 47 -26.57 3.09 3.88
CA SER A 47 -27.65 2.19 4.33
C SER A 47 -27.19 1.14 5.34
N LYS A 48 -25.89 0.87 5.43
CA LYS A 48 -25.27 -0.13 6.32
C LYS A 48 -24.17 0.47 7.19
N ILE A 49 -24.29 1.76 7.53
CA ILE A 49 -23.21 2.50 8.19
C ILE A 49 -22.81 1.91 9.54
N ALA A 50 -23.78 1.38 10.32
CA ALA A 50 -23.50 0.71 11.58
C ALA A 50 -22.67 -0.57 11.41
N SER A 51 -22.92 -1.33 10.34
CA SER A 51 -22.13 -2.53 10.03
C SER A 51 -20.73 -2.16 9.52
N TRP A 52 -20.60 -1.07 8.76
CA TRP A 52 -19.29 -0.53 8.37
C TRP A 52 -18.50 0.01 9.56
N LYS A 53 -19.20 0.59 10.55
CA LYS A 53 -18.57 0.98 11.82
C LYS A 53 -17.97 -0.22 12.53
N ALA A 54 -18.62 -1.38 12.52
CA ALA A 54 -18.05 -2.60 13.09
C ALA A 54 -16.75 -3.04 12.37
N VAL A 55 -16.68 -2.87 11.04
CA VAL A 55 -15.44 -3.11 10.28
C VAL A 55 -14.37 -2.07 10.64
N PHE A 56 -14.76 -0.81 10.79
CA PHE A 56 -13.86 0.26 11.22
C PHE A 56 -13.28 0.01 12.62
N ASP A 57 -14.10 -0.41 13.58
CA ASP A 57 -13.68 -0.66 14.97
C ASP A 57 -12.95 -2.02 15.13
N CYS A 58 -13.00 -2.91 14.13
CA CYS A 58 -12.35 -4.22 14.17
C CYS A 58 -10.82 -4.09 14.15
N GLU A 59 -10.09 -4.76 15.04
CA GLU A 59 -8.63 -4.72 15.06
C GLU A 59 -8.01 -5.21 13.73
N ASN A 60 -8.54 -6.30 13.19
CA ASN A 60 -8.06 -6.90 11.95
C ASN A 60 -9.19 -7.08 10.91
N PRO A 61 -9.60 -6.01 10.19
CA PRO A 61 -10.73 -6.05 9.25
C PRO A 61 -10.48 -6.94 8.02
N ARG A 62 -9.23 -7.35 7.81
CA ARG A 62 -8.81 -8.22 6.71
C ARG A 62 -9.03 -9.70 7.01
N ASP A 63 -9.05 -10.11 8.28
CA ASP A 63 -9.25 -11.51 8.70
C ASP A 63 -10.50 -12.13 8.07
N GLU A 64 -10.39 -13.30 7.45
CA GLU A 64 -11.49 -13.95 6.70
C GLU A 64 -12.79 -14.13 7.51
N SER A 65 -12.71 -14.20 8.85
CA SER A 65 -13.89 -14.28 9.72
C SER A 65 -14.72 -12.98 9.79
N VAL A 66 -14.13 -11.84 9.41
CA VAL A 66 -14.80 -10.53 9.43
C VAL A 66 -15.62 -10.35 8.17
N HIS A 67 -16.94 -10.28 8.30
CA HIS A 67 -17.86 -10.02 7.20
C HIS A 67 -17.94 -8.53 6.87
N TRP A 68 -17.83 -8.19 5.58
CA TRP A 68 -18.08 -6.81 5.13
C TRP A 68 -19.54 -6.62 4.74
N PRO A 69 -20.15 -5.46 5.05
CA PRO A 69 -21.58 -5.23 4.80
C PRO A 69 -21.94 -5.39 3.33
N GLY A 70 -22.93 -6.21 3.00
CA GLY A 70 -23.34 -6.40 1.61
C GLY A 70 -22.49 -7.39 0.81
N GLY A 71 -21.63 -8.18 1.47
CA GLY A 71 -20.88 -9.25 0.80
C GLY A 71 -19.73 -8.74 -0.07
N TYR A 72 -19.28 -7.50 0.16
CA TYR A 72 -18.17 -6.91 -0.60
C TYR A 72 -16.86 -7.67 -0.39
N LYS A 73 -16.69 -8.35 0.75
CA LYS A 73 -15.46 -9.12 0.98
C LYS A 73 -15.37 -10.34 0.08
N GLU A 74 -16.49 -10.94 -0.30
CA GLU A 74 -16.52 -12.13 -1.12
C GLU A 74 -16.65 -11.78 -2.62
N SER A 75 -17.37 -10.69 -2.93
CA SER A 75 -17.66 -10.27 -4.31
C SER A 75 -16.58 -9.40 -4.96
N LEU A 76 -15.79 -8.66 -4.17
CA LEU A 76 -14.75 -7.78 -4.72
C LEU A 76 -13.46 -8.54 -5.01
N THR A 77 -12.77 -8.12 -6.08
CA THR A 77 -11.40 -8.54 -6.36
C THR A 77 -10.44 -8.04 -5.27
N PRO A 78 -9.25 -8.65 -5.10
CA PRO A 78 -8.31 -8.23 -4.05
C PRO A 78 -7.90 -6.74 -4.15
N LEU A 79 -7.74 -6.19 -5.35
CA LEU A 79 -7.43 -4.77 -5.53
C LEU A 79 -8.61 -3.88 -5.13
N GLU A 80 -9.83 -4.26 -5.50
CA GLU A 80 -11.05 -3.55 -5.09
C GLU A 80 -11.24 -3.57 -3.57
N LYS A 81 -10.91 -4.67 -2.89
CA LYS A 81 -10.87 -4.73 -1.42
C LYS A 81 -9.87 -3.72 -0.83
N CYS A 82 -8.69 -3.58 -1.44
CA CYS A 82 -7.71 -2.58 -1.01
C CYS A 82 -8.27 -1.16 -1.08
N LEU A 83 -9.05 -0.83 -2.13
CA LEU A 83 -9.68 0.48 -2.28
C LEU A 83 -10.69 0.76 -1.16
N VAL A 84 -11.53 -0.22 -0.83
CA VAL A 84 -12.47 -0.09 0.29
C VAL A 84 -11.72 0.13 1.62
N MET A 85 -10.66 -0.64 1.88
CA MET A 85 -9.83 -0.43 3.07
C MET A 85 -9.12 0.93 3.06
N LEU A 86 -8.74 1.46 1.89
CA LEU A 86 -8.16 2.81 1.77
C LEU A 86 -9.13 3.89 2.24
N ALA A 87 -10.42 3.70 2.04
CA ALA A 87 -11.42 4.62 2.56
C ALA A 87 -11.74 4.37 4.04
N VAL A 88 -11.96 3.11 4.43
CA VAL A 88 -12.50 2.76 5.77
C VAL A 88 -11.39 2.59 6.81
N ARG A 89 -10.31 1.89 6.51
CA ARG A 89 -9.20 1.57 7.43
C ARG A 89 -7.83 1.76 6.78
N PRO A 90 -7.41 3.02 6.53
CA PRO A 90 -6.23 3.35 5.73
C PRO A 90 -4.92 2.80 6.32
N ASP A 91 -4.87 2.58 7.63
CA ASP A 91 -3.76 1.96 8.35
C ASP A 91 -3.51 0.50 7.91
N THR A 92 -4.54 -0.20 7.45
CA THR A 92 -4.45 -1.62 7.04
C THR A 92 -4.14 -1.82 5.55
N VAL A 93 -4.12 -0.75 4.76
CA VAL A 93 -3.98 -0.80 3.30
C VAL A 93 -2.67 -1.41 2.85
N VAL A 94 -1.58 -1.14 3.57
CA VAL A 94 -0.27 -1.72 3.25
C VAL A 94 -0.37 -3.25 3.26
N GLY A 95 -1.02 -3.82 4.28
CA GLY A 95 -1.26 -5.26 4.37
C GLY A 95 -2.13 -5.78 3.21
N CYS A 96 -3.21 -5.06 2.84
CA CYS A 96 -4.03 -5.45 1.70
C CYS A 96 -3.24 -5.45 0.37
N ILE A 97 -2.41 -4.43 0.15
CA ILE A 97 -1.58 -4.34 -1.07
C ILE A 97 -0.55 -5.46 -1.08
N GLN A 98 0.05 -5.79 0.07
CA GLN A 98 0.98 -6.91 0.19
C GLN A 98 0.29 -8.23 -0.18
N GLU A 99 -0.88 -8.53 0.38
CA GLU A 99 -1.67 -9.71 0.02
C GLU A 99 -2.01 -9.76 -1.46
N PHE A 100 -2.37 -8.63 -2.07
CA PHE A 100 -2.62 -8.53 -3.51
C PHE A 100 -1.36 -8.85 -4.33
N ILE A 101 -0.21 -8.29 -3.97
CA ILE A 101 1.07 -8.55 -4.65
C ILE A 101 1.47 -10.01 -4.48
N GLU A 102 1.36 -10.57 -3.28
CA GLU A 102 1.67 -11.97 -3.03
C GLU A 102 0.78 -12.90 -3.87
N ALA A 103 -0.52 -12.61 -3.94
CA ALA A 103 -1.47 -13.40 -4.73
C ALA A 103 -1.26 -13.29 -6.25
N LYS A 104 -0.71 -12.18 -6.76
CA LYS A 104 -0.55 -11.93 -8.21
C LYS A 104 0.86 -12.17 -8.74
N LEU A 105 1.88 -11.79 -7.99
CA LEU A 105 3.28 -11.80 -8.39
C LEU A 105 4.12 -12.76 -7.54
N GLY A 106 3.62 -13.14 -6.36
CA GLY A 106 4.32 -14.00 -5.41
C GLY A 106 5.09 -13.21 -4.37
N ARG A 107 5.39 -13.90 -3.26
CA ARG A 107 6.05 -13.34 -2.08
C ARG A 107 7.44 -12.74 -2.36
N TYR A 108 8.13 -13.21 -3.39
CA TYR A 108 9.42 -12.66 -3.84
C TYR A 108 9.37 -11.13 -4.08
N PHE A 109 8.23 -10.58 -4.50
CA PHE A 109 8.06 -9.15 -4.74
C PHE A 109 7.77 -8.33 -3.48
N LEU A 110 7.61 -8.99 -2.33
CA LEU A 110 7.47 -8.37 -1.01
C LEU A 110 8.76 -8.40 -0.19
N GLU A 111 9.69 -9.28 -0.57
CA GLU A 111 10.93 -9.47 0.14
C GLU A 111 11.99 -8.54 -0.45
N PRO A 112 12.70 -7.76 0.38
CA PRO A 112 13.82 -6.96 -0.12
C PRO A 112 14.88 -7.91 -0.68
N PRO A 113 15.44 -7.61 -1.87
CA PRO A 113 16.51 -8.44 -2.41
C PRO A 113 17.72 -8.41 -1.48
N THR A 114 18.44 -9.52 -1.41
CA THR A 114 19.71 -9.58 -0.68
C THR A 114 20.69 -8.58 -1.29
N PHE A 115 21.40 -7.84 -0.45
CA PHE A 115 22.48 -6.97 -0.91
C PHE A 115 23.57 -7.82 -1.56
N ASP A 116 23.88 -7.55 -2.83
CA ASP A 116 24.93 -8.23 -3.58
C ASP A 116 25.80 -7.19 -4.29
N LEU A 117 26.94 -6.88 -3.67
CA LEU A 117 27.88 -5.90 -4.18
C LEU A 117 28.64 -6.41 -5.42
N ASP A 118 28.92 -7.71 -5.52
CA ASP A 118 29.65 -8.25 -6.68
C ASP A 118 28.78 -8.24 -7.94
N ALA A 119 27.52 -8.64 -7.82
CA ALA A 119 26.54 -8.54 -8.89
C ALA A 119 26.33 -7.07 -9.32
N SER A 120 26.18 -6.17 -8.35
CA SER A 120 26.01 -4.73 -8.62
C SER A 120 27.23 -4.13 -9.32
N TYR A 121 28.45 -4.50 -8.89
CA TYR A 121 29.69 -4.04 -9.53
C TYR A 121 29.82 -4.59 -10.95
N SER A 122 29.51 -5.87 -11.16
CA SER A 122 29.57 -6.51 -12.48
C SER A 122 28.60 -5.90 -13.49
N ALA A 123 27.48 -5.34 -13.02
CA ALA A 123 26.53 -4.59 -13.83
C ALA A 123 26.91 -3.11 -14.05
N SER A 124 27.90 -2.58 -13.31
CA SER A 124 28.34 -1.18 -13.39
C SER A 124 29.37 -0.95 -14.48
N ARG A 125 29.61 0.33 -14.85
CA ARG A 125 30.59 0.73 -15.87
C ARG A 125 31.28 2.02 -15.44
N CYS A 126 32.41 2.37 -16.06
CA CYS A 126 33.07 3.66 -15.84
C CYS A 126 32.20 4.89 -16.16
N THR A 127 31.13 4.70 -16.93
CA THR A 127 30.12 5.73 -17.26
C THR A 127 28.82 5.59 -16.45
N SER A 128 28.73 4.60 -15.55
CA SER A 128 27.55 4.30 -14.74
C SER A 128 28.01 3.99 -13.31
N PRO A 129 28.19 5.04 -12.47
CA PRO A 129 28.80 4.89 -11.16
C PRO A 129 27.92 4.08 -10.21
N LEU A 130 28.57 3.35 -9.30
CA LEU A 130 27.91 2.62 -8.23
C LEU A 130 27.69 3.56 -7.04
N VAL A 131 26.43 3.71 -6.61
CA VAL A 131 26.04 4.62 -5.54
C VAL A 131 25.54 3.81 -4.35
N PHE A 132 26.08 4.10 -3.16
CA PHE A 132 25.61 3.52 -1.91
C PHE A 132 24.63 4.47 -1.22
N VAL A 133 23.43 3.97 -0.91
CA VAL A 133 22.46 4.69 -0.09
C VAL A 133 22.46 4.06 1.30
N LEU A 134 22.91 4.82 2.29
CA LEU A 134 23.16 4.33 3.64
C LEU A 134 22.12 4.88 4.61
N SER A 135 21.63 4.01 5.49
CA SER A 135 20.97 4.45 6.71
C SER A 135 22.01 4.96 7.72
N ALA A 136 21.57 5.76 8.69
CA ALA A 136 22.46 6.25 9.73
C ALA A 136 23.13 5.08 10.47
N GLY A 137 24.47 5.10 10.54
CA GLY A 137 25.27 4.07 11.22
C GLY A 137 25.65 2.85 10.35
N ALA A 138 25.16 2.75 9.11
CA ALA A 138 25.64 1.75 8.16
C ALA A 138 26.94 2.20 7.50
N ASP A 139 27.98 1.37 7.51
CA ASP A 139 29.26 1.60 6.82
C ASP A 139 29.55 0.47 5.82
N PRO A 140 29.49 0.72 4.49
CA PRO A 140 29.74 -0.28 3.47
C PRO A 140 31.23 -0.53 3.23
N MET A 141 32.14 0.21 3.90
CA MET A 141 33.56 0.21 3.57
C MET A 141 34.20 -1.17 3.71
N ALA A 142 33.80 -1.95 4.71
CA ALA A 142 34.33 -3.29 4.91
C ALA A 142 34.03 -4.23 3.73
N GLU A 143 32.82 -4.17 3.16
CA GLU A 143 32.46 -5.00 2.00
C GLU A 143 33.08 -4.47 0.71
N LEU A 144 33.18 -3.15 0.57
CA LEU A 144 33.86 -2.51 -0.56
C LEU A 144 35.35 -2.88 -0.61
N MET A 145 36.04 -2.86 0.53
CA MET A 145 37.45 -3.24 0.61
C MET A 145 37.64 -4.72 0.29
N LYS A 146 36.76 -5.60 0.78
CA LYS A 146 36.78 -7.02 0.42
C LYS A 146 36.62 -7.23 -1.09
N LEU A 147 35.69 -6.50 -1.72
CA LEU A 147 35.51 -6.54 -3.18
C LEU A 147 36.78 -6.05 -3.89
N ALA A 148 37.35 -4.92 -3.45
CA ALA A 148 38.55 -4.35 -4.06
C ALA A 148 39.73 -5.32 -4.00
N SER A 149 39.99 -5.96 -2.85
CA SER A 149 41.00 -7.00 -2.74
C SER A 149 40.70 -8.20 -3.63
N ALA A 150 39.46 -8.69 -3.67
CA ALA A 150 39.05 -9.81 -4.53
C ALA A 150 39.21 -9.52 -6.04
N LYS A 151 39.08 -8.25 -6.46
CA LYS A 151 39.28 -7.81 -7.85
C LYS A 151 40.71 -7.30 -8.13
N GLY A 152 41.62 -7.30 -7.15
CA GLY A 152 42.99 -6.79 -7.29
C GLY A 152 43.08 -5.26 -7.47
N MET A 153 42.14 -4.53 -6.88
CA MET A 153 42.00 -3.05 -6.98
C MET A 153 42.36 -2.32 -5.68
N GLU A 154 42.91 -3.02 -4.69
CA GLU A 154 43.23 -2.48 -3.35
C GLU A 154 44.31 -1.38 -3.31
N HIS A 155 45.07 -1.22 -4.40
CA HIS A 155 46.19 -0.27 -4.53
C HIS A 155 46.14 0.59 -5.81
N LYS A 156 45.01 0.58 -6.52
CA LYS A 156 44.77 1.49 -7.65
C LYS A 156 44.06 2.74 -7.17
#